data_AF-A0A2E4W6Q2-F1
#
_entry.id   AF-A0A2E4W6Q2-F1
#
_cell.length_a   1.000
_cell.length_b   1.000
_cell.length_c   1.000
_cell.angle_alpha   90.00
_cell.angle_beta   90.00
_cell.angle_gamma   90.00
#
_symmetry.space_group_name_H-M   'P 1'
#
loop_
_entity.id
_entity.type
_entity.pdbx_description
1 polymer ?
#
loop_
_entity_poly.entity_id
_entity_poly.type
_entity_poly.pdbx_seq_one_letter_code
_entity_poly.pdbx_strand_id
1 'polypeptide(L)'
;MKSLIQFIIEAGGAEAGKLEIANTSLNTAVTYASRLFDDNGMDLYDEIPDFDFNYELAQRKSTMGWTRRKDMPVISSSDLKQFQKRLANGELDVVLNPRANSTNPKNPFPQGLSGSEARDWLNAGMHDGYIPDDKVDVKMTKVRVKNLNPIQKQIYFDKSIKGISKNGADKSRNFYTDTVLIASADNYIIDGHHRFLGSILLDPEMKVNVLSIDLPIKKLLPLSLAYSDAIGNKRNK
;
A
#
# COMPACT_ATOMS: atom_id res chain seq x y z
N MET A 1 17.11 20.95 -2.53
CA MET A 1 16.63 19.91 -1.58
C MET A 1 15.36 19.28 -2.14
N LYS A 2 15.31 17.97 -2.34
CA LYS A 2 14.06 17.26 -2.69
C LYS A 2 13.19 17.18 -1.43
N SER A 3 11.89 17.46 -1.54
CA SER A 3 10.96 17.47 -0.39
C SER A 3 10.73 16.04 0.14
N LEU A 4 10.32 15.92 1.41
CA LEU A 4 9.91 14.66 2.07
C LEU A 4 8.93 13.83 1.21
N ILE A 5 8.02 14.55 0.54
CA ILE A 5 7.03 14.03 -0.40
C ILE A 5 7.70 13.28 -1.56
N GLN A 6 8.83 13.76 -2.06
CA GLN A 6 9.49 13.21 -3.24
C GLN A 6 10.36 11.98 -2.93
N PHE A 7 10.66 11.71 -1.65
CA PHE A 7 11.35 10.50 -1.22
C PHE A 7 10.40 9.36 -0.80
N ILE A 8 9.16 9.68 -0.41
CA ILE A 8 8.20 8.71 0.15
C ILE A 8 7.00 8.43 -0.77
N ILE A 9 6.73 9.26 -1.79
CA ILE A 9 5.76 8.91 -2.84
C ILE A 9 6.35 7.77 -3.68
N GLU A 10 5.97 6.54 -3.33
CA GLU A 10 6.08 5.38 -4.19
C GLU A 10 4.90 5.35 -5.17
N ALA A 11 4.84 6.32 -6.07
CA ALA A 11 4.29 6.01 -7.39
C ALA A 11 5.35 5.12 -8.07
N GLY A 12 4.98 3.89 -8.44
CA GLY A 12 5.89 2.84 -8.91
C GLY A 12 7.06 3.37 -9.77
N GLY A 13 8.30 3.18 -9.30
CA GLY A 13 9.50 3.67 -10.00
C GLY A 13 10.72 3.99 -9.14
N ALA A 14 10.62 4.04 -7.81
CA ALA A 14 11.79 4.30 -6.95
C ALA A 14 12.77 3.10 -6.92
N GLU A 15 14.08 3.37 -6.88
CA GLU A 15 15.14 2.34 -6.73
C GLU A 15 14.86 1.43 -5.53
N ALA A 16 15.21 0.15 -5.63
CA ALA A 16 15.11 -0.78 -4.50
C ALA A 16 16.02 -0.32 -3.35
N GLY A 17 15.55 -0.46 -2.10
CA GLY A 17 16.42 -0.27 -0.94
C GLY A 17 17.40 -1.43 -0.79
N LYS A 18 18.35 -1.30 0.14
CA LYS A 18 19.39 -2.31 0.38
C LYS A 18 19.05 -3.27 1.51
N LEU A 19 18.20 -2.84 2.46
CA LEU A 19 17.90 -3.61 3.66
C LEU A 19 16.43 -4.00 3.68
N GLU A 20 16.12 -5.22 3.25
CA GLU A 20 14.75 -5.75 3.36
C GLU A 20 14.44 -6.11 4.80
N ILE A 21 13.34 -5.60 5.34
CA ILE A 21 12.96 -5.79 6.76
C ILE A 21 12.81 -7.28 7.12
N ALA A 22 12.32 -8.11 6.19
CA ALA A 22 12.10 -9.54 6.40
C ALA A 22 13.41 -10.33 6.57
N ASN A 23 14.53 -9.82 6.05
CA ASN A 23 15.81 -10.53 5.98
C ASN A 23 16.93 -9.85 6.80
N THR A 24 16.67 -8.66 7.34
CA THR A 24 17.66 -7.88 8.09
C THR A 24 17.53 -8.19 9.58
N SER A 25 18.60 -8.67 10.22
CA SER A 25 18.56 -8.95 11.66
C SER A 25 18.41 -7.66 12.48
N LEU A 26 17.82 -7.74 13.68
CA LEU A 26 17.66 -6.60 14.58
C LEU A 26 19.00 -5.89 14.83
N ASN A 27 20.08 -6.63 15.15
CA ASN A 27 21.40 -6.03 15.38
C ASN A 27 21.93 -5.23 14.16
N THR A 28 21.70 -5.75 12.94
CA THR A 28 22.08 -5.03 11.71
C THR A 28 21.24 -3.77 11.54
N ALA A 29 19.95 -3.83 11.85
CA ALA A 29 19.05 -2.70 11.77
C ALA A 29 19.37 -1.62 12.79
N VAL A 30 19.64 -1.99 14.05
CA VAL A 30 20.10 -1.08 15.12
C VAL A 30 21.39 -0.40 14.70
N THR A 31 22.42 -1.18 14.32
CA THR A 31 23.71 -0.62 13.89
C THR A 31 23.55 0.39 12.73
N TYR A 32 22.71 0.05 11.74
CA TYR A 32 22.44 0.92 10.61
C TYR A 32 21.67 2.19 11.01
N ALA A 33 20.65 2.04 11.85
CA ALA A 33 19.81 3.14 12.31
C ALA A 33 20.58 4.08 13.24
N SER A 34 21.28 3.57 14.26
CA SER A 34 22.10 4.39 15.17
C SER A 34 23.06 5.27 14.39
N ARG A 35 23.82 4.69 13.44
CA ARG A 35 24.70 5.48 12.57
C ARG A 35 23.95 6.57 11.79
N LEU A 36 22.78 6.27 11.24
CA LEU A 36 21.99 7.25 10.51
C LEU A 36 21.49 8.38 11.41
N PHE A 37 21.11 8.10 12.66
CA PHE A 37 20.68 9.13 13.61
C PHE A 37 21.88 9.95 14.09
N ASP A 38 23.00 9.31 14.42
CA ASP A 38 24.26 9.95 14.81
C ASP A 38 24.76 10.93 13.73
N ASP A 39 24.73 10.50 12.46
CA ASP A 39 25.10 11.33 11.30
C ASP A 39 24.21 12.59 11.16
N ASN A 40 23.03 12.60 11.79
CA ASN A 40 22.11 13.75 11.83
C ASN A 40 22.06 14.43 13.21
N GLY A 41 22.97 14.08 14.13
CA GLY A 41 23.06 14.68 15.47
C GLY A 41 21.91 14.30 16.40
N MET A 42 21.33 13.12 16.23
CA MET A 42 20.25 12.58 17.06
C MET A 42 20.65 11.21 17.60
N ASP A 43 20.02 10.78 18.69
CA ASP A 43 20.13 9.41 19.20
C ASP A 43 18.91 8.58 18.76
N LEU A 44 19.14 7.32 18.41
CA LEU A 44 18.07 6.42 17.93
C LEU A 44 17.01 6.18 19.00
N TYR A 45 17.41 5.95 20.24
CA TYR A 45 16.51 5.57 21.33
C TYR A 45 15.89 6.79 22.02
N ASP A 46 16.48 7.97 21.90
CA ASP A 46 15.78 9.23 22.24
C ASP A 46 14.62 9.49 21.27
N GLU A 47 14.82 9.24 19.98
CA GLU A 47 13.81 9.47 18.93
C GLU A 47 12.79 8.33 18.81
N ILE A 48 13.22 7.09 19.02
CA ILE A 48 12.40 5.88 18.95
C ILE A 48 12.71 4.97 20.16
N PRO A 49 12.17 5.27 21.36
CA PRO A 49 12.50 4.54 22.59
C PRO A 49 12.29 3.03 22.51
N ASP A 50 11.22 2.59 21.83
CA ASP A 50 10.87 1.17 21.69
C ASP A 50 11.32 0.57 20.35
N PHE A 51 12.41 1.09 19.75
CA PHE A 51 12.86 0.72 18.41
C PHE A 51 12.95 -0.81 18.21
N ASP A 52 13.59 -1.52 19.14
CA ASP A 52 13.81 -2.97 19.03
C ASP A 52 12.48 -3.74 18.95
N PHE A 53 11.57 -3.45 19.88
CA PHE A 53 10.25 -4.07 19.91
C PHE A 53 9.43 -3.76 18.64
N ASN A 54 9.44 -2.48 18.23
CA ASN A 54 8.74 -2.01 17.05
C ASN A 54 9.29 -2.66 15.77
N TYR A 55 10.61 -2.79 15.68
CA TYR A 55 11.30 -3.44 14.57
C TYR A 55 10.94 -4.92 14.47
N GLU A 56 10.99 -5.67 15.56
CA GLU A 56 10.63 -7.08 15.57
C GLU A 56 9.16 -7.30 15.21
N LEU A 57 8.27 -6.44 15.70
CA LEU A 57 6.85 -6.47 15.32
C LEU A 57 6.67 -6.22 13.82
N ALA A 58 7.35 -5.21 13.29
CA ALA A 58 7.33 -4.90 11.86
C ALA A 58 7.85 -6.07 11.02
N GLN A 59 8.97 -6.66 11.43
CA GLN A 59 9.57 -7.82 10.78
C GLN A 59 8.62 -9.02 10.74
N ARG A 60 8.02 -9.39 11.89
CA ARG A 60 7.03 -10.47 11.96
C ARG A 60 5.83 -10.23 11.04
N LYS A 61 5.39 -8.98 10.88
CA LYS A 61 4.30 -8.64 9.97
C LYS A 61 4.71 -8.73 8.51
N SER A 62 5.89 -8.25 8.17
CA SER A 62 6.40 -8.27 6.80
C SER A 62 6.72 -9.67 6.29
N THR A 63 7.17 -10.59 7.15
CA THR A 63 7.43 -12.00 6.75
C THR A 63 6.16 -12.76 6.37
N MET A 64 4.98 -12.30 6.80
CA MET A 64 3.68 -12.86 6.36
C MET A 64 3.25 -12.40 4.96
N GLY A 65 3.93 -11.42 4.36
CA GLY A 65 3.62 -10.94 3.02
C GLY A 65 3.89 -12.00 1.94
N TRP A 66 2.99 -12.12 0.96
CA TRP A 66 3.07 -13.13 -0.09
C TRP A 66 3.25 -12.55 -1.51
N THR A 67 2.97 -11.26 -1.70
CA THR A 67 2.97 -10.60 -3.01
C THR A 67 4.34 -10.05 -3.35
N ARG A 68 4.84 -10.32 -4.56
CA ARG A 68 6.11 -9.73 -5.04
C ARG A 68 5.84 -8.32 -5.54
N ARG A 69 6.86 -7.46 -5.52
CA ARG A 69 6.76 -6.07 -6.01
C ARG A 69 6.20 -5.95 -7.44
N LYS A 70 6.56 -6.86 -8.35
CA LYS A 70 6.05 -6.91 -9.73
C LYS A 70 4.56 -7.27 -9.84
N ASP A 71 4.02 -7.89 -8.79
CA ASP A 71 2.63 -8.33 -8.67
C ASP A 71 1.82 -7.36 -7.77
N MET A 72 2.37 -6.18 -7.46
CA MET A 72 1.67 -5.08 -6.79
C MET A 72 1.07 -4.12 -7.83
N PRO A 73 -0.14 -3.59 -7.62
CA PRO A 73 -0.72 -2.58 -8.50
C PRO A 73 0.11 -1.29 -8.46
N VAL A 74 0.16 -0.58 -9.58
CA VAL A 74 0.77 0.75 -9.67
C VAL A 74 -0.35 1.75 -9.87
N ILE A 75 -0.69 2.52 -8.83
CA ILE A 75 -1.83 3.44 -8.85
C ILE A 75 -1.33 4.79 -8.35
N SER A 76 -1.38 5.83 -9.19
CA SER A 76 -1.07 7.19 -8.77
C SER A 76 -2.22 7.81 -7.98
N SER A 77 -2.00 8.96 -7.34
CA SER A 77 -3.07 9.66 -6.60
C SER A 77 -4.25 10.08 -7.49
N SER A 78 -4.03 10.40 -8.78
CA SER A 78 -5.11 10.67 -9.73
C SER A 78 -5.87 9.40 -10.10
N ASP A 79 -5.15 8.30 -10.29
CA ASP A 79 -5.75 7.00 -10.63
C ASP A 79 -6.58 6.47 -9.47
N LEU A 80 -6.16 6.73 -8.23
CA LEU A 80 -6.90 6.37 -7.03
C LEU A 80 -8.26 7.06 -6.96
N LYS A 81 -8.32 8.35 -7.26
CA LYS A 81 -9.60 9.09 -7.29
C LYS A 81 -10.56 8.52 -8.33
N GLN A 82 -10.03 8.15 -9.50
CA GLN A 82 -10.82 7.50 -10.54
C GLN A 82 -11.25 6.09 -10.11
N PHE A 83 -10.37 5.33 -9.47
CA PHE A 83 -10.67 3.99 -8.97
C PHE A 83 -11.80 4.02 -7.93
N GLN A 84 -11.71 4.95 -6.96
CA GLN A 84 -12.76 5.20 -5.97
C GLN A 84 -14.10 5.50 -6.63
N LYS A 85 -14.11 6.42 -7.62
CA LYS A 85 -15.33 6.79 -8.33
C LYS A 85 -15.95 5.60 -9.04
N ARG A 86 -15.15 4.80 -9.74
CA ARG A 86 -15.62 3.60 -10.45
C ARG A 86 -16.23 2.57 -9.50
N LEU A 87 -15.56 2.30 -8.38
CA LEU A 87 -16.07 1.42 -7.33
C LEU A 87 -17.39 1.92 -6.75
N ALA A 88 -17.49 3.20 -6.39
CA ALA A 88 -18.70 3.78 -5.82
C ALA A 88 -19.89 3.82 -6.81
N ASN A 89 -19.59 3.92 -8.10
CA ASN A 89 -20.59 3.96 -9.16
C ASN A 89 -21.04 2.58 -9.65
N GLY A 90 -20.34 1.50 -9.28
CA GLY A 90 -20.59 0.16 -9.83
C GLY A 90 -20.11 0.01 -11.29
N GLU A 91 -19.07 0.76 -11.69
CA GLU A 91 -18.57 0.69 -13.07
C GLU A 91 -17.73 -0.59 -13.33
N LEU A 92 -17.22 -1.23 -12.27
CA LEU A 92 -16.43 -2.45 -12.36
C LEU A 92 -17.31 -3.63 -11.92
N ASP A 93 -17.28 -4.72 -12.70
CA ASP A 93 -17.99 -5.97 -12.37
C ASP A 93 -17.21 -6.73 -11.27
N VAL A 94 -17.62 -6.50 -10.01
CA VAL A 94 -17.00 -7.02 -8.79
C VAL A 94 -17.82 -8.18 -8.19
N VAL A 95 -19.12 -8.22 -8.49
CA VAL A 95 -20.06 -9.30 -8.14
C VAL A 95 -20.43 -10.05 -9.42
N LEU A 96 -20.00 -11.31 -9.53
CA LEU A 96 -20.13 -12.07 -10.79
C LEU A 96 -21.50 -12.73 -11.01
N ASN A 97 -22.51 -12.35 -10.22
CA ASN A 97 -23.85 -12.90 -10.34
C ASN A 97 -24.91 -11.87 -9.88
N PRO A 98 -25.58 -11.17 -10.81
CA PRO A 98 -25.38 -11.24 -12.28
C PRO A 98 -23.99 -10.73 -12.70
N ARG A 99 -23.56 -11.06 -13.93
CA ARG A 99 -22.28 -10.56 -14.49
C ARG A 99 -22.50 -10.00 -15.87
N ALA A 100 -21.63 -9.11 -16.31
CA ALA A 100 -21.62 -8.67 -17.69
C ALA A 100 -21.26 -9.81 -18.64
N ASN A 101 -21.80 -9.77 -19.86
CA ASN A 101 -21.45 -10.75 -20.90
C ASN A 101 -19.96 -10.68 -21.30
N SER A 102 -19.33 -9.53 -21.13
CA SER A 102 -17.90 -9.32 -21.36
C SER A 102 -17.01 -9.91 -20.25
N THR A 103 -17.57 -10.19 -19.07
CA THR A 103 -16.82 -10.68 -17.92
C THR A 103 -16.57 -12.19 -18.04
N ASN A 104 -15.30 -12.56 -18.09
CA ASN A 104 -14.90 -13.97 -18.07
C ASN A 104 -15.05 -14.54 -16.65
N PRO A 105 -15.98 -15.49 -16.39
CA PRO A 105 -16.22 -16.01 -15.05
C PRO A 105 -15.02 -16.80 -14.48
N LYS A 106 -14.12 -17.30 -15.33
CA LYS A 106 -12.90 -18.00 -14.88
C LYS A 106 -11.75 -17.04 -14.57
N ASN A 107 -11.82 -15.82 -15.07
CA ASN A 107 -10.80 -14.78 -14.88
C ASN A 107 -11.45 -13.39 -14.92
N PRO A 108 -12.20 -13.01 -13.88
CA PRO A 108 -12.97 -11.75 -13.86
C PRO A 108 -12.07 -10.51 -13.78
N PHE A 109 -10.84 -10.68 -13.29
CA PHE A 109 -9.84 -9.61 -13.12
C PHE A 109 -8.58 -9.94 -13.94
N PRO A 110 -8.68 -9.92 -15.29
CA PRO A 110 -7.57 -10.29 -16.15
C PRO A 110 -6.43 -9.27 -16.08
N GLN A 111 -5.22 -9.75 -16.31
CA GLN A 111 -4.00 -8.94 -16.36
C GLN A 111 -3.61 -8.68 -17.81
N GLY A 112 -2.92 -7.57 -18.07
CA GLY A 112 -2.46 -7.16 -19.41
C GLY A 112 -3.53 -6.52 -20.27
N LEU A 113 -4.63 -6.05 -19.68
CA LEU A 113 -5.71 -5.38 -20.41
C LEU A 113 -5.20 -4.15 -21.17
N SER A 114 -5.64 -4.01 -22.42
CA SER A 114 -5.35 -2.82 -23.24
C SER A 114 -6.44 -2.61 -24.30
N GLY A 115 -6.42 -1.46 -24.98
CA GLY A 115 -7.29 -1.23 -26.13
C GLY A 115 -8.79 -1.26 -25.81
N SER A 116 -9.57 -1.98 -26.63
CA SER A 116 -11.02 -2.14 -26.43
C SER A 116 -11.34 -2.99 -25.21
N GLU A 117 -10.59 -4.08 -24.99
CA GLU A 117 -10.82 -5.00 -23.87
C GLU A 117 -10.72 -4.27 -22.52
N ALA A 118 -9.74 -3.37 -22.38
CA ALA A 118 -9.62 -2.52 -21.19
C ALA A 118 -10.83 -1.61 -20.98
N ARG A 119 -11.34 -0.99 -22.05
CA ARG A 119 -12.50 -0.09 -21.98
C ARG A 119 -13.77 -0.84 -21.61
N ASP A 120 -13.98 -2.02 -22.19
CA ASP A 120 -15.15 -2.85 -21.92
C ASP A 120 -15.12 -3.34 -20.47
N TRP A 121 -13.94 -3.77 -19.98
CA TRP A 121 -13.76 -4.19 -18.59
C TRP A 121 -13.99 -3.05 -17.58
N LEU A 122 -13.51 -1.84 -17.88
CA LEU A 122 -13.66 -0.66 -17.00
C LEU A 122 -15.10 -0.18 -16.82
N ASN A 123 -16.04 -0.67 -17.64
CA ASN A 123 -17.47 -0.36 -17.58
C ASN A 123 -18.34 -1.61 -17.42
N ALA A 124 -17.74 -2.79 -17.17
CA ALA A 124 -18.47 -4.05 -17.19
C ALA A 124 -19.63 -4.08 -16.18
N GLY A 125 -19.48 -3.50 -14.98
CA GLY A 125 -20.54 -3.50 -13.96
C GLY A 125 -21.78 -2.66 -14.36
N MET A 126 -21.68 -1.87 -15.43
CA MET A 126 -22.84 -1.17 -16.01
C MET A 126 -23.65 -2.04 -16.99
N HIS A 127 -23.19 -3.25 -17.29
CA HIS A 127 -23.66 -4.10 -18.38
C HIS A 127 -24.07 -5.50 -17.93
N ASP A 128 -24.14 -5.75 -16.63
CA ASP A 128 -24.58 -7.01 -16.00
C ASP A 128 -26.11 -7.07 -15.77
N GLY A 129 -26.77 -5.91 -15.81
CA GLY A 129 -28.20 -5.75 -15.58
C GLY A 129 -28.57 -5.35 -14.15
N TYR A 130 -27.62 -5.21 -13.21
CA TYR A 130 -27.89 -4.84 -11.82
C TYR A 130 -26.78 -4.04 -11.12
N ILE A 131 -26.42 -2.88 -11.66
CA ILE A 131 -25.44 -1.91 -11.10
C ILE A 131 -25.34 -1.81 -9.55
N PRO A 132 -26.43 -1.83 -8.74
CA PRO A 132 -26.30 -1.70 -7.29
C PRO A 132 -25.45 -2.75 -6.57
N ASP A 133 -25.27 -3.97 -7.10
CA ASP A 133 -24.43 -5.00 -6.45
C ASP A 133 -22.92 -4.76 -6.63
N ASP A 134 -22.54 -4.14 -7.73
CA ASP A 134 -21.17 -3.77 -8.07
C ASP A 134 -20.67 -2.51 -7.36
N LYS A 135 -21.56 -1.82 -6.65
CA LYS A 135 -21.18 -0.67 -5.81
C LYS A 135 -20.39 -1.14 -4.60
N VAL A 136 -19.16 -0.64 -4.51
CA VAL A 136 -18.26 -0.92 -3.40
C VAL A 136 -18.06 0.35 -2.58
N ASP A 137 -18.35 0.24 -1.29
CA ASP A 137 -18.13 1.33 -0.35
C ASP A 137 -16.63 1.60 -0.18
N VAL A 138 -16.28 2.89 -0.26
CA VAL A 138 -14.92 3.35 0.02
C VAL A 138 -14.99 4.47 1.05
N LYS A 139 -14.26 4.30 2.16
CA LYS A 139 -14.31 5.23 3.28
C LYS A 139 -12.94 5.58 3.82
N MET A 140 -12.77 6.84 4.20
CA MET A 140 -11.63 7.25 5.01
C MET A 140 -11.87 6.85 6.47
N THR A 141 -10.94 6.11 7.06
CA THR A 141 -10.98 5.69 8.46
C THR A 141 -9.60 5.86 9.10
N LYS A 142 -9.55 5.87 10.44
CA LYS A 142 -8.32 5.90 11.22
C LYS A 142 -8.10 4.54 11.87
N VAL A 143 -7.00 3.88 11.53
CA VAL A 143 -6.68 2.53 12.01
C VAL A 143 -5.36 2.56 12.76
N ARG A 144 -5.25 1.84 13.89
CA ARG A 144 -3.95 1.66 14.57
C ARG A 144 -3.01 0.93 13.63
N VAL A 145 -1.79 1.41 13.44
CA VAL A 145 -0.87 0.83 12.44
C VAL A 145 -0.61 -0.65 12.69
N LYS A 146 -0.51 -1.09 13.95
CA LYS A 146 -0.34 -2.52 14.29
C LYS A 146 -1.48 -3.43 13.81
N ASN A 147 -2.67 -2.88 13.52
CA ASN A 147 -3.81 -3.66 13.05
C ASN A 147 -3.80 -3.87 11.53
N LEU A 148 -2.89 -3.20 10.81
CA LEU A 148 -2.72 -3.38 9.37
C LEU A 148 -1.78 -4.55 9.07
N ASN A 149 -1.98 -5.15 7.90
CA ASN A 149 -1.25 -6.32 7.44
C ASN A 149 -0.59 -6.04 6.08
N PRO A 150 0.74 -5.95 6.00
CA PRO A 150 1.42 -5.80 4.71
C PRO A 150 1.32 -7.09 3.90
N ILE A 151 1.10 -6.97 2.58
CA ILE A 151 1.09 -8.12 1.65
C ILE A 151 2.38 -8.22 0.84
N GLN A 152 3.16 -7.14 0.75
CA GLN A 152 4.37 -7.08 -0.07
C GLN A 152 5.54 -7.78 0.63
N LYS A 153 6.22 -8.68 -0.08
CA LYS A 153 7.42 -9.39 0.39
C LYS A 153 8.61 -8.47 0.63
N GLN A 154 8.80 -7.52 -0.28
CA GLN A 154 9.97 -6.65 -0.31
C GLN A 154 9.61 -5.27 0.23
N ILE A 155 9.87 -5.04 1.51
CA ILE A 155 9.71 -3.73 2.16
C ILE A 155 11.08 -3.34 2.72
N TYR A 156 11.56 -2.16 2.33
CA TYR A 156 12.92 -1.74 2.60
C TYR A 156 12.98 -0.89 3.88
N PHE A 157 13.66 -1.44 4.89
CA PHE A 157 13.91 -0.79 6.17
C PHE A 157 14.70 0.50 6.00
N ASP A 158 15.77 0.47 5.19
CA ASP A 158 16.64 1.62 4.95
C ASP A 158 15.91 2.83 4.37
N LYS A 159 14.89 2.60 3.51
CA LYS A 159 14.04 3.69 3.01
C LYS A 159 13.20 4.34 4.09
N SER A 160 12.63 3.52 4.97
CA SER A 160 11.69 3.98 5.99
C SER A 160 12.42 4.73 7.10
N ILE A 161 13.50 4.14 7.63
CA ILE A 161 14.25 4.71 8.74
C ILE A 161 15.02 5.98 8.34
N LYS A 162 15.51 6.08 7.10
CA LYS A 162 16.22 7.27 6.60
C LYS A 162 15.32 8.52 6.53
N GLY A 163 14.01 8.34 6.35
CA GLY A 163 13.06 9.44 6.44
C GLY A 163 12.99 9.96 7.87
N ILE A 164 12.96 9.05 8.85
CA ILE A 164 12.87 9.39 10.27
C ILE A 164 14.16 10.05 10.75
N SER A 165 15.31 9.42 10.47
CA SER A 165 16.63 9.91 10.90
C SER A 165 17.01 11.30 10.35
N LYS A 166 16.32 11.80 9.33
CA LYS A 166 16.57 13.14 8.77
C LYS A 166 15.66 14.22 9.33
N ASN A 167 14.46 13.84 9.75
CA ASN A 167 13.42 14.79 10.12
C ASN A 167 13.12 14.78 11.62
N GLY A 168 13.59 13.76 12.33
CA GLY A 168 13.15 13.44 13.69
C GLY A 168 11.81 12.69 13.69
N ALA A 169 11.54 12.03 14.80
CA ALA A 169 10.36 11.22 15.06
C ALA A 169 9.09 12.04 15.00
N ASP A 170 9.06 13.25 15.59
CA ASP A 170 7.86 14.08 15.66
C ASP A 170 7.37 14.54 14.28
N LYS A 171 8.28 15.04 13.44
CA LYS A 171 7.92 15.46 12.07
C LYS A 171 7.50 14.26 11.23
N SER A 172 8.17 13.12 11.42
CA SER A 172 7.84 11.88 10.73
C SER A 172 6.47 11.35 11.14
N ARG A 173 6.13 11.40 12.43
CA ARG A 173 4.81 11.03 12.96
C ARG A 173 3.72 11.86 12.30
N ASN A 174 3.87 13.19 12.28
CA ASN A 174 2.91 14.08 11.63
C ASN A 174 2.73 13.75 10.15
N PHE A 175 3.83 13.54 9.43
CA PHE A 175 3.78 13.14 8.02
C PHE A 175 3.00 11.84 7.83
N TYR A 176 3.31 10.79 8.60
CA TYR A 176 2.63 9.51 8.45
C TYR A 176 1.15 9.57 8.82
N THR A 177 0.78 10.34 9.85
CA THR A 177 -0.63 10.55 10.23
C THR A 177 -1.42 11.36 9.21
N ASP A 178 -0.75 12.22 8.42
CA ASP A 178 -1.39 13.02 7.37
C ASP A 178 -1.49 12.27 6.04
N THR A 179 -0.57 11.33 5.77
CA THR A 179 -0.62 10.50 4.56
C THR A 179 -1.67 9.40 4.62
N VAL A 180 -2.18 9.01 3.45
CA VAL A 180 -3.19 7.96 3.31
C VAL A 180 -2.55 6.65 2.85
N LEU A 181 -2.85 5.57 3.58
CA LEU A 181 -2.64 4.18 3.14
C LEU A 181 -3.91 3.66 2.46
N ILE A 182 -3.78 2.66 1.59
CA ILE A 182 -4.93 1.98 0.98
C ILE A 182 -5.00 0.57 1.54
N ALA A 183 -6.17 0.17 2.07
CA ALA A 183 -6.36 -1.17 2.60
C ALA A 183 -7.71 -1.78 2.22
N SER A 184 -7.74 -3.11 2.21
CA SER A 184 -8.96 -3.91 2.11
C SER A 184 -9.79 -3.86 3.40
N ALA A 185 -11.01 -4.39 3.34
CA ALA A 185 -11.92 -4.51 4.49
C ALA A 185 -11.33 -5.36 5.63
N ASP A 186 -10.50 -6.34 5.28
CA ASP A 186 -9.76 -7.23 6.19
C ASP A 186 -8.37 -6.68 6.57
N ASN A 187 -8.17 -5.36 6.46
CA ASN A 187 -6.98 -4.61 6.91
C ASN A 187 -5.66 -4.97 6.22
N TYR A 188 -5.69 -5.56 5.02
CA TYR A 188 -4.49 -5.78 4.23
C TYR A 188 -4.15 -4.57 3.38
N ILE A 189 -2.89 -4.17 3.40
CA ILE A 189 -2.39 -2.98 2.72
C ILE A 189 -2.21 -3.29 1.22
N ILE A 190 -2.91 -2.54 0.38
CA ILE A 190 -2.74 -2.52 -1.08
C ILE A 190 -1.64 -1.57 -1.49
N ASP A 191 -1.56 -0.39 -0.85
CA ASP A 191 -0.53 0.61 -1.13
C ASP A 191 -0.06 1.31 0.16
N GLY A 192 1.23 1.65 0.18
CA GLY A 192 1.87 2.39 1.26
C GLY A 192 2.67 1.53 2.24
N HIS A 193 3.23 0.39 1.82
CA HIS A 193 3.98 -0.54 2.70
C HIS A 193 5.19 0.10 3.40
N HIS A 194 5.92 1.01 2.77
CA HIS A 194 7.02 1.74 3.42
C HIS A 194 6.53 2.80 4.41
N ARG A 195 5.40 3.46 4.11
CA ARG A 195 4.74 4.37 5.06
C ARG A 195 4.25 3.61 6.27
N PHE A 196 3.66 2.43 6.06
CA PHE A 196 3.33 1.50 7.14
C PHE A 196 4.57 1.09 7.94
N LEU A 197 5.69 0.76 7.29
CA LEU A 197 6.93 0.38 7.99
C LEU A 197 7.47 1.53 8.84
N GLY A 198 7.61 2.74 8.28
CA GLY A 198 8.02 3.91 9.06
C GLY A 198 7.05 4.20 10.21
N SER A 199 5.76 3.98 9.97
CA SER A 199 4.72 4.17 10.99
C SER A 199 4.86 3.20 12.17
N ILE A 200 4.98 1.90 11.89
CA ILE A 200 5.07 0.89 12.94
C ILE A 200 6.40 0.96 13.70
N LEU A 201 7.47 1.43 13.06
CA LEU A 201 8.76 1.68 13.71
C LEU A 201 8.65 2.79 14.77
N LEU A 202 7.87 3.84 14.50
CA LEU A 202 7.71 4.96 15.42
C LEU A 202 6.79 4.63 16.60
N ASP A 203 5.60 4.09 16.31
CA ASP A 203 4.58 3.81 17.32
C ASP A 203 3.53 2.84 16.76
N PRO A 204 3.51 1.56 17.19
CA PRO A 204 2.52 0.58 16.77
C PRO A 204 1.06 0.95 17.12
N GLU A 205 0.84 1.79 18.13
CA GLU A 205 -0.48 2.21 18.59
C GLU A 205 -1.01 3.44 17.83
N MET A 206 -0.15 4.18 17.13
CA MET A 206 -0.57 5.38 16.44
C MET A 206 -1.60 5.06 15.35
N LYS A 207 -2.55 5.98 15.18
CA LYS A 207 -3.59 5.87 14.17
C LYS A 207 -3.17 6.58 12.90
N VAL A 208 -3.20 5.87 11.78
CA VAL A 208 -2.92 6.41 10.44
C VAL A 208 -4.20 6.52 9.63
N ASN A 209 -4.22 7.43 8.66
CA ASN A 209 -5.34 7.55 7.73
C ASN A 209 -5.31 6.39 6.73
N VAL A 210 -6.43 5.70 6.61
CA VAL A 210 -6.60 4.56 5.70
C VAL A 210 -7.82 4.82 4.83
N LEU A 211 -7.62 4.78 3.52
CA LEU A 211 -8.69 4.58 2.57
C LEU A 211 -9.06 3.09 2.58
N SER A 212 -10.13 2.76 3.28
CA SER A 212 -10.66 1.42 3.38
C SER A 212 -11.63 1.16 2.24
N ILE A 213 -11.34 0.13 1.44
CA ILE A 213 -12.21 -0.34 0.36
C ILE A 213 -12.93 -1.58 0.87
N ASP A 214 -14.26 -1.61 0.78
CA ASP A 214 -15.10 -2.68 1.33
C ASP A 214 -15.07 -3.97 0.49
N LEU A 215 -13.86 -4.48 0.26
CA LEU A 215 -13.59 -5.76 -0.38
C LEU A 215 -12.52 -6.51 0.40
N PRO A 216 -12.63 -7.85 0.51
CA PRO A 216 -11.56 -8.66 1.06
C PRO A 216 -10.34 -8.63 0.14
N ILE A 217 -9.14 -8.77 0.70
CA ILE A 217 -7.88 -8.69 -0.06
C ILE A 217 -7.83 -9.62 -1.27
N LYS A 218 -8.45 -10.81 -1.14
CA LYS A 218 -8.52 -11.83 -2.19
C LYS A 218 -9.23 -11.34 -3.46
N LYS A 219 -10.16 -10.40 -3.34
CA LYS A 219 -10.81 -9.74 -4.48
C LYS A 219 -10.10 -8.44 -4.85
N LEU A 220 -9.76 -7.63 -3.84
CA LEU A 220 -9.24 -6.29 -4.07
C LEU A 220 -7.87 -6.28 -4.77
N LEU A 221 -6.96 -7.18 -4.42
CA LEU A 221 -5.64 -7.25 -5.05
C LEU A 221 -5.73 -7.53 -6.57
N PRO A 222 -6.34 -8.63 -7.04
CA PRO A 222 -6.46 -8.87 -8.48
C PRO A 222 -7.29 -7.80 -9.20
N LEU A 223 -8.35 -7.27 -8.58
CA LEU A 223 -9.12 -6.15 -9.13
C LEU A 223 -8.26 -4.90 -9.35
N SER A 224 -7.46 -4.51 -8.35
CA SER A 224 -6.57 -3.34 -8.44
C SER A 224 -5.46 -3.51 -9.47
N LEU A 225 -4.98 -4.74 -9.68
CA LEU A 225 -4.02 -5.08 -10.74
C LEU A 225 -4.64 -4.98 -12.13
N ALA A 226 -5.83 -5.55 -12.32
CA ALA A 226 -6.56 -5.46 -13.58
C ALA A 226 -6.89 -4.00 -13.93
N TYR A 227 -7.30 -3.21 -12.93
CA TYR A 227 -7.54 -1.78 -13.08
C TYR A 227 -6.28 -1.02 -13.49
N SER A 228 -5.16 -1.25 -12.79
CA SER A 228 -3.86 -0.65 -13.12
C SER A 228 -3.46 -0.93 -14.56
N ASP A 229 -3.64 -2.17 -15.04
CA ASP A 229 -3.34 -2.53 -16.42
C ASP A 229 -4.30 -1.85 -17.41
N ALA A 230 -5.60 -1.86 -17.12
CA ALA A 230 -6.63 -1.29 -17.99
C ALA A 230 -6.46 0.21 -18.23
N ILE A 231 -5.94 0.96 -17.26
CA ILE A 231 -5.63 2.38 -17.41
C ILE A 231 -4.23 2.64 -18.02
N GLY A 232 -3.49 1.58 -18.36
CA GLY A 232 -2.20 1.66 -19.04
C GLY A 232 -0.99 1.87 -18.14
N ASN A 233 -1.10 1.67 -16.82
CA ASN A 233 0.03 1.83 -15.92
C ASN A 233 1.06 0.71 -16.13
N LYS A 234 2.34 1.11 -16.16
CA LYS A 234 3.45 0.15 -16.31
C LYS A 234 3.71 -0.53 -14.96
N ARG A 235 3.68 -1.86 -14.96
CA ARG A 235 4.03 -2.67 -13.79
C ARG A 235 5.48 -2.49 -13.37
N ASN A 236 5.74 -2.72 -12.09
CA ASN A 236 7.11 -2.84 -11.58
C ASN A 236 7.81 -4.05 -12.23
N LYS A 237 9.09 -3.92 -12.56
CA LYS A 237 9.93 -5.01 -13.06
C LYS A 237 10.62 -5.74 -11.91
#